data_AF-A0A318T8D1-F1
#
_entry.id   AF-A0A318T8D1-F1
#
_cell.length_a   1.000
_cell.length_b   1.000
_cell.length_c   1.000
_cell.angle_alpha   90.00
_cell.angle_beta   90.00
_cell.angle_gamma   90.00
#
_symmetry.space_group_name_H-M   'P 1'
#
loop_
_entity.id
_entity.type
_entity.pdbx_description
1 polymer ?
#
loop_
_entity_poly.entity_id
_entity_poly.type
_entity_poly.pdbx_seq_one_letter_code
_entity_poly.pdbx_strand_id
1 'polypeptide(L)'
;MPHQGAEQRVAALLEQESSIKQWLDQIGALGRDHRGHIVVRGLSVEEAEEFLRLRPLVQAPDSGLTQPGLAQATERYGALRSKLEAALQEEAIARLSSWGGH
;
A
#
# COMPACT_ATOMS: atom_id res chain seq x y z
N MET A 1 20.11 -4.56 -11.62
CA MET A 1 18.66 -4.52 -11.88
C MET A 1 17.89 -4.92 -10.62
N PRO A 2 17.75 -4.05 -9.59
CA PRO A 2 17.23 -4.50 -8.29
C PRO A 2 15.71 -4.34 -8.09
N HIS A 3 14.98 -3.56 -8.92
CA HIS A 3 13.56 -3.26 -8.67
C HIS A 3 12.58 -4.37 -9.11
N GLN A 4 12.98 -5.22 -10.06
CA GLN A 4 12.11 -6.23 -10.66
C GLN A 4 11.67 -7.34 -9.69
N GLY A 5 12.39 -7.50 -8.57
CA GLY A 5 12.03 -8.46 -7.52
C GLY A 5 10.93 -7.96 -6.58
N ALA A 6 10.91 -6.66 -6.26
CA ALA A 6 9.94 -6.09 -5.34
C ALA A 6 8.54 -5.99 -5.99
N GLU A 7 8.49 -5.63 -7.28
CA GLU A 7 7.23 -5.54 -8.05
C GLU A 7 6.50 -6.89 -8.12
N GLN A 8 7.26 -7.98 -8.35
CA GLN A 8 6.71 -9.34 -8.37
C GLN A 8 6.27 -9.80 -6.98
N ARG A 9 6.98 -9.40 -5.92
CA ARG A 9 6.59 -9.71 -4.53
C ARG A 9 5.33 -8.97 -4.13
N VAL A 10 5.19 -7.70 -4.49
CA VAL A 10 3.95 -6.94 -4.27
C VAL A 10 2.78 -7.63 -4.97
N ALA A 11 2.94 -8.02 -6.23
CA ALA A 11 1.92 -8.77 -6.96
C ALA A 11 1.57 -10.09 -6.25
N ALA A 12 2.57 -10.90 -5.87
CA ALA A 12 2.35 -12.16 -5.17
C ALA A 12 1.66 -11.98 -3.79
N LEU A 13 2.05 -10.96 -3.03
CA LEU A 13 1.44 -10.62 -1.73
C LEU A 13 -0.02 -10.17 -1.91
N LEU A 14 -0.31 -9.39 -2.94
CA LEU A 14 -1.68 -8.96 -3.28
C LEU A 14 -2.54 -10.13 -3.76
N GLU A 15 -1.95 -11.11 -4.44
CA GLU A 15 -2.66 -12.35 -4.84
C GLU A 15 -2.95 -13.24 -3.64
N GLN A 16 -2.00 -13.35 -2.69
CA GLN A 16 -2.18 -14.08 -1.44
C GLN A 16 -3.26 -13.44 -0.57
N GLU A 17 -3.26 -12.11 -0.47
CA GLU A 17 -4.16 -11.34 0.39
C GLU A 17 -5.27 -10.67 -0.44
N SER A 18 -6.23 -11.46 -0.92
CA SER A 18 -7.33 -10.95 -1.77
C SER A 18 -8.12 -9.80 -1.13
N SER A 19 -8.25 -9.77 0.21
CA SER A 19 -8.95 -8.70 0.93
C SER A 19 -8.26 -7.35 0.83
N ILE A 20 -6.92 -7.29 0.91
CA ILE A 20 -6.21 -6.00 0.80
C ILE A 20 -6.18 -5.52 -0.65
N LYS A 21 -6.05 -6.43 -1.61
CA LYS A 21 -6.17 -6.11 -3.03
C LYS A 21 -7.52 -5.49 -3.35
N GLN A 22 -8.62 -6.07 -2.86
CA GLN A 22 -9.95 -5.50 -3.04
C GLN A 22 -10.11 -4.14 -2.35
N TRP A 23 -9.58 -3.98 -1.14
CA TRP A 23 -9.61 -2.68 -0.46
C TRP A 23 -8.85 -1.60 -1.21
N LEU A 24 -7.64 -1.90 -1.70
CA LEU A 24 -6.82 -0.97 -2.49
C LEU A 24 -7.51 -0.60 -3.82
N ASP A 25 -8.20 -1.55 -4.45
CA ASP A 25 -9.00 -1.32 -5.65
C ASP A 25 -10.21 -0.42 -5.35
N GLN A 26 -10.93 -0.68 -4.25
CA GLN A 26 -12.10 0.10 -3.82
C GLN A 26 -11.77 1.57 -3.53
N ILE A 27 -10.63 1.84 -2.91
CA ILE A 27 -10.20 3.22 -2.62
C ILE A 27 -9.50 3.88 -3.83
N GLY A 28 -9.36 3.18 -4.96
CA GLY A 28 -8.68 3.70 -6.16
C GLY A 28 -7.16 3.81 -6.01
N ALA A 29 -6.57 3.15 -5.00
CA ALA A 29 -5.14 3.12 -4.77
C ALA A 29 -4.40 2.12 -5.65
N LEU A 30 -5.10 1.14 -6.23
CA LEU A 30 -4.49 0.16 -7.11
C LEU A 30 -4.31 0.75 -8.52
N GLY A 31 -3.08 0.75 -9.01
CA GLY A 31 -2.71 1.19 -10.35
C GLY A 31 -1.89 0.15 -11.10
N ARG A 32 -1.61 0.46 -12.37
CA ARG A 32 -0.62 -0.27 -13.17
C ARG A 32 0.41 0.72 -13.69
N ASP A 33 1.68 0.34 -13.56
CA ASP A 33 2.79 1.09 -14.16
C ASP A 33 2.85 0.89 -15.69
N HIS A 34 3.66 1.68 -16.39
CA HIS A 34 3.89 1.58 -17.84
C HIS A 34 4.33 0.18 -18.31
N ARG A 35 4.85 -0.65 -17.41
CA ARG A 35 5.24 -2.06 -17.66
C ARG A 35 4.14 -3.08 -17.37
N GLY A 36 2.96 -2.64 -16.92
CA GLY A 36 1.83 -3.49 -16.55
C GLY A 36 1.92 -4.08 -15.13
N HIS A 37 2.92 -3.68 -14.33
CA HIS A 37 3.06 -4.12 -12.95
C HIS A 37 2.06 -3.42 -12.03
N ILE A 38 1.53 -4.14 -11.05
CA ILE A 38 0.62 -3.57 -10.05
C ILE A 38 1.42 -2.63 -9.15
N VAL A 39 0.94 -1.40 -9.02
CA VAL A 39 1.51 -0.37 -8.15
C VAL A 39 0.45 0.17 -7.21
N VAL A 40 0.87 0.57 -6.00
CA VAL A 40 0.00 1.25 -5.04
C VAL A 40 0.28 2.74 -5.14
N ARG A 41 -0.71 3.52 -5.53
CA ARG A 41 -0.56 4.98 -5.67
C ARG A 41 -0.21 5.61 -4.33
N GLY A 42 0.72 6.56 -4.34
CA GLY A 42 1.19 7.21 -3.12
C GLY A 42 2.30 6.48 -2.36
N LEU A 43 2.59 5.23 -2.73
CA LEU A 43 3.66 4.44 -2.14
C LEU A 43 4.65 4.00 -3.21
N SER A 44 5.93 3.96 -2.85
CA SER A 44 6.96 3.30 -3.66
C SER A 44 6.73 1.79 -3.65
N VAL A 45 7.27 1.05 -4.62
CA VAL A 45 7.14 -0.42 -4.66
C VAL A 45 7.63 -1.09 -3.36
N GLU A 46 8.74 -0.60 -2.81
CA GLU A 46 9.31 -1.08 -1.54
C GLU A 46 8.38 -0.77 -0.35
N GLU A 47 7.77 0.41 -0.33
CA GLU A 47 6.81 0.82 0.71
C GLU A 47 5.51 0.01 0.62
N ALA A 48 5.05 -0.29 -0.59
CA ALA A 48 3.90 -1.17 -0.83
C ALA A 48 4.21 -2.61 -0.38
N GLU A 49 5.41 -3.12 -0.65
CA GLU A 49 5.85 -4.43 -0.16
C GLU A 49 5.88 -4.46 1.38
N GLU A 50 6.47 -3.45 2.01
CA GLU A 50 6.53 -3.32 3.47
C GLU A 50 5.12 -3.24 4.08
N PHE A 51 4.23 -2.44 3.50
CA PHE A 51 2.84 -2.32 3.94
C PHE A 51 2.10 -3.67 3.94
N LEU A 52 2.24 -4.42 2.83
CA LEU A 52 1.61 -5.74 2.68
C LEU A 52 2.21 -6.79 3.63
N ARG A 53 3.51 -6.70 3.92
CA ARG A 53 4.20 -7.58 4.88
C ARG A 53 3.84 -7.28 6.33
N LEU A 54 3.66 -6.01 6.69
CA LEU A 54 3.33 -5.60 8.06
C LEU A 54 1.87 -5.90 8.42
N ARG A 55 0.95 -5.87 7.44
CA ARG A 55 -0.47 -6.12 7.63
C ARG A 55 -0.81 -7.40 8.42
N PRO A 56 -0.33 -8.61 8.05
CA PRO A 56 -0.62 -9.82 8.80
C PRO A 56 0.01 -9.79 10.19
N LEU A 57 1.16 -9.14 10.37
CA LEU A 57 1.83 -9.02 11.67
C LEU A 57 1.03 -8.15 12.66
N VAL A 58 0.41 -7.08 12.15
CA VAL A 58 -0.43 -6.17 12.95
C VAL A 58 -1.82 -6.76 13.22
N GLN A 59 -2.37 -7.56 12.30
CA GLN A 59 -3.70 -8.16 12.46
C GLN A 59 -3.69 -9.50 13.20
N ALA A 60 -2.60 -10.27 13.16
CA ALA A 60 -2.54 -11.52 13.88
C ALA A 60 -2.28 -11.26 15.38
N PRO A 61 -3.22 -11.63 16.27
CA PRO A 61 -3.03 -11.48 17.71
C PRO A 61 -1.91 -12.39 18.26
N ASP A 62 -1.53 -13.42 17.50
CA ASP A 62 -0.52 -14.43 17.87
C ASP A 62 0.72 -14.36 16.95
N SER A 63 1.09 -13.18 16.44
CA SER A 63 2.25 -13.00 15.55
C SER A 63 3.60 -13.46 16.13
N GLY A 64 3.65 -13.94 17.38
CA GLY A 64 4.89 -14.28 18.10
C GLY A 64 5.79 -13.05 18.38
N LEU A 65 5.32 -11.85 18.04
CA LEU A 65 6.00 -10.60 18.31
C LEU A 65 5.84 -10.22 19.77
N THR A 66 6.94 -9.76 20.37
CA THR A 66 6.88 -9.10 21.67
C THR A 66 6.09 -7.79 21.55
N GLN A 67 5.45 -7.32 22.63
CA GLN A 67 4.73 -6.04 22.65
C GLN A 67 5.48 -4.86 21.96
N PRO A 68 6.79 -4.63 22.16
CA PRO A 68 7.50 -3.57 21.44
C PRO A 68 7.63 -3.83 19.93
N GLY A 69 7.77 -5.09 19.50
CA GLY A 69 7.80 -5.46 18.09
C GLY A 69 6.46 -5.22 17.39
N LEU A 70 5.35 -5.55 18.08
CA LEU A 70 4.01 -5.25 17.58
C LEU A 70 3.74 -3.75 17.52
N ALA A 71 4.17 -2.99 18.53
CA ALA A 71 4.04 -1.53 18.55
C ALA A 71 4.78 -0.89 17.38
N GLN A 72 6.02 -1.29 17.12
CA GLN A 72 6.79 -0.79 15.98
C GLN A 72 6.17 -1.18 14.64
N ALA A 73 5.71 -2.43 14.49
CA ALA A 73 5.03 -2.87 13.27
C ALA A 73 3.73 -2.06 13.02
N THR A 74 2.97 -1.79 14.09
CA THR A 74 1.74 -0.99 14.03
C THR A 74 2.03 0.46 13.67
N GLU A 75 3.08 1.05 14.26
CA GLU A 75 3.50 2.42 13.95
C GLU A 75 3.92 2.57 12.49
N ARG A 76 4.77 1.65 11.97
CA ARG A 76 5.19 1.66 10.57
C ARG A 76 4.02 1.43 9.61
N TYR A 77 3.14 0.48 9.92
CA TYR A 77 1.92 0.25 9.14
C TYR A 77 1.02 1.49 9.13
N GLY A 78 0.85 2.16 10.27
CA GLY A 78 0.10 3.41 10.39
C GLY A 78 0.72 4.54 9.59
N ALA A 79 2.05 4.69 9.60
CA ALA A 79 2.75 5.70 8.81
C ALA A 79 2.57 5.50 7.31
N LEU A 80 2.73 4.26 6.82
CA LEU A 80 2.52 3.91 5.42
C LEU A 80 1.06 4.11 4.99
N ARG A 81 0.11 3.75 5.87
CA ARG A 81 -1.31 4.00 5.65
C ARG A 81 -1.64 5.49 5.55
N SER A 82 -1.12 6.31 6.46
CA SER A 82 -1.32 7.77 6.40
C SER A 82 -0.75 8.38 5.13
N LYS A 83 0.41 7.90 4.66
CA LYS A 83 1.02 8.34 3.39
C LYS A 83 0.15 7.96 2.19
N LEU A 84 -0.38 6.75 2.18
CA LEU A 84 -1.34 6.27 1.17
C LEU A 84 -2.60 7.15 1.15
N GLU A 85 -3.23 7.37 2.31
CA GLU A 85 -4.45 8.18 2.41
C GLU A 85 -4.20 9.64 1.98
N ALA A 86 -3.06 10.23 2.36
CA ALA A 86 -2.66 11.56 1.92
C ALA A 86 -2.53 11.64 0.40
N ALA A 87 -1.87 10.67 -0.24
CA ALA A 87 -1.71 10.65 -1.69
C ALA A 87 -3.05 10.48 -2.43
N LEU A 88 -3.96 9.66 -1.91
CA LEU A 88 -5.31 9.51 -2.47
C LEU A 88 -6.10 10.81 -2.35
N GLN A 89 -5.96 11.52 -1.23
CA GLN A 89 -6.60 12.81 -1.04
C GLN A 89 -6.03 13.88 -1.98
N GLU A 90 -4.71 13.93 -2.17
CA GLU A 90 -4.07 14.84 -3.12
C GLU A 90 -4.52 14.59 -4.56
N GLU A 91 -4.62 13.31 -4.98
CA GLU A 91 -5.17 12.99 -6.31
C GLU A 91 -6.65 13.35 -6.44
N ALA A 92 -7.46 13.14 -5.39
CA ALA A 92 -8.86 13.56 -5.40
C ALA A 92 -8.99 15.09 -5.55
N ILE A 93 -8.14 15.86 -4.85
CA ILE A 93 -8.09 17.32 -4.95
C ILE A 93 -7.62 17.75 -6.35
N ALA A 94 -6.56 17.14 -6.88
CA ALA A 94 -6.06 17.44 -8.23
C ALA A 94 -7.14 17.17 -9.30
N ARG A 95 -7.90 16.08 -9.14
CA ARG A 95 -9.01 15.74 -10.03
C ARG A 95 -10.15 16.75 -9.95
N LEU A 96 -10.52 17.21 -8.75
CA LEU A 96 -11.54 18.25 -8.57
C LEU A 96 -11.10 19.61 -9.14
N SER A 97 -9.81 19.94 -8.99
CA SER A 97 -9.24 21.20 -9.48
C SER A 97 -9.19 21.27 -11.00
N SER A 98 -9.07 20.12 -11.67
CA SER A 98 -9.10 20.02 -13.14
C SER A 98 -10.48 20.29 -13.77
N TRP A 99 -11.56 20.34 -12.98
CA TRP A 99 -12.93 20.59 -13.48
C TRP A 99 -13.40 22.04 -13.31
N GLY A 100 -12.67 22.87 -12.56
CA GLY A 100 -13.03 24.27 -12.30
C GLY A 100 -12.39 25.30 -13.26
N GLY A 101 -11.63 24.84 -14.26
CA GLY A 101 -10.93 25.70 -15.21
C GLY A 101 -11.46 25.55 -16.63
N HIS A 102 -12.69 26.00 -16.89
CA HIS A 102 -13.16 26.32 -18.25
C HIS A 102 -14.16 27.48 -18.20
#